data_AF-A0A7Y3WII0-F1
#
_entry.id   AF-A0A7Y3WII0-F1
#
_cell.length_a   1.000
_cell.length_b   1.000
_cell.length_c   1.000
_cell.angle_alpha   90.00
_cell.angle_beta   90.00
_cell.angle_gamma   90.00
#
_symmetry.space_group_name_H-M   'P 1'
#
loop_
_entity.id
_entity.type
_entity.pdbx_description
1 polymer ?
#
loop_
_entity_poly.entity_id
_entity_poly.type
_entity_poly.pdbx_seq_one_letter_code
_entity_poly.pdbx_strand_id
1 'polypeptide(L)'
;MPKSTKKELPKFPWPEVEVGDWAGEFAQRPSGSIGQHIQPGPPEMSVEFTYLIVGAVVISPRTKMRWPAVVSFWVRTPLTPQRVEAGFMFKSENMPSFNLGLEVTRQQFTEMVWFFSQKLLNNFYFNVGHGAENHWPVKSWGASFQL
;
A
#
# COMPACT_ATOMS: atom_id res chain seq x y z
N MET A 1 -42.43 8.17 -20.30
CA MET A 1 -41.48 8.01 -19.17
C MET A 1 -40.44 9.12 -19.26
N PRO A 2 -40.25 9.97 -18.24
CA PRO A 2 -39.25 11.02 -18.29
C PRO A 2 -37.84 10.41 -18.14
N LYS A 3 -36.93 10.80 -19.03
CA LYS A 3 -35.51 10.44 -18.97
C LYS A 3 -34.90 11.05 -17.71
N SER A 4 -34.53 10.21 -16.74
CA SER A 4 -33.72 10.60 -15.59
C SER A 4 -32.41 11.22 -16.10
N THR A 5 -32.28 12.53 -16.04
CA THR A 5 -31.01 13.23 -16.17
C THR A 5 -30.14 12.78 -15.01
N LYS A 6 -29.15 11.91 -15.28
CA LYS A 6 -28.14 11.55 -14.28
C LYS A 6 -27.49 12.85 -13.83
N LYS A 7 -27.79 13.26 -12.60
CA LYS A 7 -27.10 14.37 -11.93
C LYS A 7 -25.64 13.94 -11.85
N GLU A 8 -24.76 14.56 -12.65
CA GLU A 8 -23.32 14.38 -12.48
C GLU A 8 -23.00 14.78 -11.04
N LEU A 9 -22.59 13.79 -10.24
CA LEU A 9 -22.07 14.05 -8.91
C LEU A 9 -20.92 15.04 -9.06
N PRO A 10 -20.78 16.02 -8.14
CA PRO A 10 -19.65 16.94 -8.19
C PRO A 10 -18.36 16.12 -8.32
N LYS A 11 -17.53 16.47 -9.30
CA LYS A 11 -16.22 15.86 -9.52
C LYS A 11 -15.39 16.12 -8.27
N PHE A 12 -15.45 15.18 -7.33
CA PHE A 12 -14.60 15.23 -6.15
C PHE A 12 -13.16 15.32 -6.64
N PRO A 13 -12.35 16.28 -6.15
CA PRO A 13 -10.99 16.42 -6.62
C PRO A 13 -10.25 15.14 -6.26
N TRP A 14 -9.84 14.40 -7.30
CA TRP A 14 -8.99 13.24 -7.12
C TRP A 14 -7.67 13.68 -6.51
N PRO A 15 -7.10 12.93 -5.56
CA PRO A 15 -5.85 13.31 -4.96
C PRO A 15 -4.76 13.38 -6.03
N GLU A 16 -4.00 14.47 -6.07
CA GLU A 16 -2.81 14.55 -6.92
C GLU A 16 -1.64 13.82 -6.26
N VAL A 17 -0.76 13.26 -7.09
CA VAL A 17 0.45 12.61 -6.60
C VAL A 17 1.61 13.56 -6.74
N GLU A 18 2.16 13.95 -5.60
CA GLU A 18 3.39 14.71 -5.50
C GLU A 18 4.59 13.77 -5.36
N VAL A 19 5.66 14.06 -6.09
CA VAL A 19 6.95 13.37 -5.95
C VAL A 19 7.66 13.86 -4.69
N GLY A 20 8.29 12.95 -3.95
CA GLY A 20 9.07 13.26 -2.75
C GLY A 20 8.65 12.47 -1.52
N ASP A 21 8.93 13.03 -0.34
CA ASP A 21 8.75 12.35 0.94
C ASP A 21 7.35 12.55 1.52
N TRP A 22 6.60 11.45 1.57
CA TRP A 22 5.29 11.39 2.19
C TRP A 22 5.41 10.88 3.63
N ALA A 23 4.53 11.38 4.48
CA ALA A 23 4.30 10.82 5.80
C ALA A 23 2.97 10.04 5.80
N GLY A 24 2.81 9.14 6.76
CA GLY A 24 1.55 8.43 6.94
C GLY A 24 1.31 7.99 8.37
N GLU A 25 0.04 7.85 8.69
CA GLU A 25 -0.49 7.43 9.99
C GLU A 25 -1.40 6.21 9.75
N PHE A 26 -1.14 5.08 10.40
CA PHE A 26 -2.01 3.91 10.34
C PHE A 26 -3.27 4.13 11.19
N ALA A 27 -4.45 3.79 10.65
CA ALA A 27 -5.73 4.14 11.26
C ALA A 27 -6.24 3.11 12.29
N GLN A 28 -6.03 1.81 12.05
CA GLN A 28 -6.66 0.70 12.79
C GLN A 28 -5.76 -0.55 12.78
N ARG A 29 -6.23 -1.63 13.42
CA ARG A 29 -5.60 -2.95 13.32
C ARG A 29 -5.59 -3.41 11.85
N PRO A 30 -4.48 -4.00 11.39
CA PRO A 30 -4.44 -4.58 10.07
C PRO A 30 -5.30 -5.85 9.97
N SER A 31 -5.72 -6.18 8.76
CA SER A 31 -6.18 -7.51 8.36
C SER A 31 -5.15 -8.17 7.46
N GLY A 32 -5.15 -9.49 7.32
CA GLY A 32 -4.16 -10.16 6.48
C GLY A 32 -4.56 -11.58 6.17
N SER A 33 -3.81 -12.22 5.28
CA SER A 33 -3.97 -13.64 4.99
C SER A 33 -2.62 -14.27 4.71
N ILE A 34 -2.52 -15.54 5.10
CA ILE A 34 -1.37 -16.40 4.88
C ILE A 34 -1.85 -17.69 4.22
N GLY A 35 -1.04 -18.24 3.33
CA GLY A 35 -1.31 -19.53 2.72
C GLY A 35 -0.23 -19.94 1.75
N GLN A 36 -0.47 -21.04 1.06
CA GLN A 36 0.44 -21.60 0.07
C GLN A 36 -0.32 -22.17 -1.11
N HIS A 37 0.34 -22.19 -2.25
CA HIS A 37 -0.14 -22.81 -3.47
C HIS A 37 1.00 -23.64 -4.09
N ILE A 38 0.70 -24.87 -4.52
CA ILE A 38 1.67 -25.71 -5.21
C ILE A 38 1.59 -25.40 -6.70
N GLN A 39 2.66 -24.80 -7.24
CA GLN A 39 2.81 -24.58 -8.67
C GLN A 39 3.23 -25.88 -9.36
N PRO A 40 2.45 -26.34 -10.35
CA PRO A 40 2.80 -27.52 -11.12
C PRO A 40 4.00 -27.23 -12.04
N GLY A 41 4.86 -28.22 -12.23
CA GLY A 41 6.00 -28.14 -13.16
C GLY A 41 7.17 -29.02 -12.73
N PRO A 42 8.22 -29.16 -13.56
CA PRO A 42 9.49 -29.75 -13.13
C PRO A 42 10.53 -28.63 -12.81
N PRO A 43 10.90 -28.39 -11.54
CA PRO A 43 10.39 -29.01 -10.32
C PRO A 43 9.07 -28.39 -9.84
N GLU A 44 8.27 -29.17 -9.09
CA GLU A 44 7.10 -28.64 -8.40
C GLU A 44 7.57 -27.64 -7.34
N MET A 45 6.86 -26.52 -7.21
CA MET A 45 7.27 -25.44 -6.34
C MET A 45 6.14 -25.03 -5.41
N SER A 46 6.37 -25.08 -4.10
CA SER A 46 5.47 -24.43 -3.16
C SER A 46 5.69 -22.91 -3.19
N VAL A 47 4.63 -22.16 -3.47
CA VAL A 47 4.64 -20.70 -3.47
C VAL A 47 3.74 -20.22 -2.34
N GLU A 48 4.37 -19.64 -1.32
CA GLU A 48 3.64 -19.01 -0.23
C GLU A 48 3.11 -17.64 -0.66
N PHE A 49 1.89 -17.33 -0.24
CA PHE A 49 1.35 -15.98 -0.31
C PHE A 49 1.10 -15.48 1.10
N THR A 50 1.56 -14.28 1.39
CA THR A 50 1.41 -13.65 2.71
C THR A 50 1.30 -12.16 2.51
N TYR A 51 0.23 -11.58 3.03
CA TYR A 51 0.00 -10.15 2.95
C TYR A 51 -0.72 -9.61 4.18
N LEU A 52 -0.58 -8.30 4.37
CA LEU A 52 -1.23 -7.53 5.42
C LEU A 52 -1.76 -6.22 4.84
N ILE A 53 -3.00 -5.86 5.14
CA ILE A 53 -3.69 -4.67 4.67
C ILE A 53 -4.10 -3.83 5.87
N VAL A 54 -3.85 -2.53 5.81
CA VAL A 54 -4.20 -1.58 6.86
C VAL A 54 -4.70 -0.28 6.26
N GLY A 55 -5.76 0.28 6.83
CA GLY A 55 -6.20 1.63 6.50
C GLY A 55 -5.21 2.65 7.06
N ALA A 56 -4.97 3.73 6.32
CA ALA A 56 -4.06 4.79 6.70
C ALA A 56 -4.56 6.17 6.24
N VAL A 57 -3.92 7.20 6.77
CA VAL A 57 -3.92 8.55 6.19
C VAL A 57 -2.51 8.82 5.69
N VAL A 58 -2.37 9.29 4.45
CA VAL A 58 -1.09 9.74 3.89
C VAL A 58 -1.10 11.24 3.72
N ILE A 59 0.06 11.86 3.92
CA ILE A 59 0.25 13.31 3.95
C ILE A 59 1.23 13.67 2.85
N SER A 60 0.77 14.51 1.92
CA SER A 60 1.58 14.92 0.77
C SER A 60 2.79 15.78 1.17
N PRO A 61 3.91 15.69 0.42
CA PRO A 61 5.17 16.37 0.76
C PRO A 61 5.06 17.90 0.78
N ARG A 62 4.41 18.51 -0.22
CA ARG A 62 4.38 19.97 -0.42
C ARG A 62 3.09 20.58 0.09
N THR A 63 1.93 20.07 -0.35
CA THR A 63 0.64 20.66 0.04
C THR A 63 0.22 20.29 1.47
N LYS A 64 0.86 19.27 2.07
CA LYS A 64 0.52 18.72 3.40
C LYS A 64 -0.93 18.24 3.50
N MET A 65 -1.56 17.99 2.36
CA MET A 65 -2.93 17.51 2.28
C MET A 65 -3.00 16.06 2.75
N ARG A 66 -4.04 15.76 3.54
CA ARG A 66 -4.29 14.45 4.12
C ARG A 66 -5.26 13.67 3.23
N TRP A 67 -4.86 12.49 2.82
CA TRP A 67 -5.65 11.61 1.96
C TRP A 67 -5.84 10.24 2.60
N PRO A 68 -7.06 9.65 2.51
CA PRO A 68 -7.25 8.29 2.93
C PRO A 68 -6.44 7.35 2.03
N ALA A 69 -5.88 6.32 2.64
CA ALA A 69 -5.10 5.32 1.94
C ALA A 69 -5.35 3.91 2.46
N VAL A 70 -5.09 2.94 1.62
CA VAL A 70 -4.95 1.53 1.99
C VAL A 70 -3.50 1.15 1.76
N VAL A 71 -2.83 0.69 2.82
CA VAL A 71 -1.46 0.18 2.73
C VAL A 71 -1.51 -1.33 2.74
N SER A 72 -0.89 -1.96 1.75
CA SER A 72 -0.76 -3.39 1.61
C SER A 72 0.71 -3.78 1.66
N PHE A 73 1.07 -4.67 2.56
CA PHE A 73 2.41 -5.23 2.69
C PHE A 73 2.41 -6.63 2.07
N TRP A 74 3.30 -6.86 1.12
CA TRP A 74 3.41 -8.11 0.38
C TRP A 74 4.76 -8.76 0.66
N VAL A 75 4.73 -10.02 1.10
CA VAL A 75 5.96 -10.80 1.25
C VAL A 75 6.42 -11.27 -0.12
N ARG A 76 7.68 -11.00 -0.46
CA ARG A 76 8.27 -11.52 -1.71
C ARG A 76 8.20 -13.04 -1.76
N THR A 77 7.79 -13.56 -2.92
CA THR A 77 7.77 -14.99 -3.22
C THR A 77 8.91 -15.31 -4.19
N PRO A 78 9.27 -16.59 -4.39
CA PRO A 78 10.22 -16.97 -5.44
C PRO A 78 9.79 -16.53 -6.85
N LEU A 79 8.51 -16.24 -7.07
CA LEU A 79 7.96 -15.77 -8.34
C LEU A 79 7.89 -14.24 -8.43
N THR A 80 8.14 -13.50 -7.35
CA THR A 80 8.17 -12.04 -7.39
C THR A 80 9.36 -11.59 -8.25
N PRO A 81 9.12 -10.85 -9.35
CA PRO A 81 10.21 -10.37 -10.20
C PRO A 81 11.18 -9.49 -9.40
N GLN A 82 12.47 -9.55 -9.73
CA GLN A 82 13.43 -8.60 -9.16
C GLN A 82 13.09 -7.19 -9.66
N ARG A 83 12.59 -6.36 -8.75
CA ARG A 83 12.33 -4.93 -8.98
C ARG A 83 13.29 -4.09 -8.12
N VAL A 84 13.64 -2.92 -8.67
CA VAL A 84 14.47 -1.90 -8.01
C VAL A 84 13.65 -1.07 -7.01
N GLU A 85 12.33 -1.21 -7.01
CA GLU A 85 11.40 -0.42 -6.22
C GLU A 85 11.03 -1.14 -4.92
N ALA A 86 10.80 -0.37 -3.85
CA ALA A 86 10.36 -0.88 -2.55
C ALA A 86 8.83 -1.05 -2.47
N GLY A 87 8.11 -0.66 -3.52
CA GLY A 87 6.66 -0.67 -3.60
C GLY A 87 6.13 0.26 -4.69
N PHE A 88 4.83 0.53 -4.66
CA PHE A 88 4.16 1.43 -5.59
C PHE A 88 2.92 2.08 -4.95
N MET A 89 2.59 3.27 -5.41
CA MET A 89 1.38 4.00 -5.07
C MET A 89 0.50 4.16 -6.31
N PHE A 90 -0.81 4.05 -6.16
CA PHE A 90 -1.79 4.32 -7.22
C PHE A 90 -3.07 4.91 -6.65
N LYS A 91 -3.83 5.64 -7.47
CA LYS A 91 -5.16 6.13 -7.08
C LYS A 91 -6.16 5.00 -7.26
N SER A 92 -7.04 4.80 -6.28
CA SER A 92 -8.21 3.93 -6.45
C SER A 92 -9.07 4.45 -7.60
N GLU A 93 -9.73 3.57 -8.37
CA GLU A 93 -10.57 4.00 -9.49
C GLU A 93 -11.96 4.49 -9.04
N ASN A 94 -12.46 3.94 -7.94
CA ASN A 94 -13.85 4.09 -7.52
C ASN A 94 -14.03 4.92 -6.24
N MET A 95 -12.93 5.34 -5.60
CA MET A 95 -12.97 6.08 -4.34
C MET A 95 -11.77 7.04 -4.23
N PRO A 96 -11.93 8.28 -3.73
CA PRO A 96 -10.84 9.25 -3.61
C PRO A 96 -9.85 8.87 -2.51
N SER A 97 -9.01 7.89 -2.81
CA SER A 97 -8.05 7.27 -1.89
C SER A 97 -6.83 6.77 -2.65
N PHE A 98 -5.72 6.65 -1.93
CA PHE A 98 -4.53 6.00 -2.44
C PHE A 98 -4.49 4.53 -2.04
N ASN A 99 -3.86 3.72 -2.88
CA ASN A 99 -3.39 2.40 -2.51
C ASN A 99 -1.87 2.42 -2.54
N LEU A 100 -1.26 1.91 -1.48
CA LEU A 100 0.18 1.82 -1.31
C LEU A 100 0.53 0.33 -1.17
N GLY A 101 1.18 -0.25 -2.17
CA GLY A 101 1.76 -1.59 -2.10
C GLY A 101 3.21 -1.49 -1.68
N LEU A 102 3.58 -2.09 -0.56
CA LEU A 102 4.93 -2.12 -0.03
C LEU A 102 5.43 -3.57 -0.01
N GLU A 103 6.63 -3.79 -0.53
CA GLU A 103 7.25 -5.10 -0.48
C GLU A 103 8.05 -5.24 0.83
N VAL A 104 7.89 -6.39 1.48
CA VAL A 104 8.57 -6.71 2.73
C VAL A 104 9.22 -8.08 2.65
N THR A 105 10.29 -8.27 3.42
CA THR A 105 10.83 -9.61 3.65
C THR A 105 9.93 -10.39 4.61
N ARG A 106 10.07 -11.71 4.62
CA ARG A 106 9.35 -12.57 5.58
C ARG A 106 9.65 -12.19 7.03
N GLN A 107 10.91 -11.88 7.34
CA GLN A 107 11.31 -11.46 8.68
C GLN A 107 10.64 -10.14 9.07
N GLN A 108 10.70 -9.12 8.20
CA GLN A 108 10.02 -7.84 8.43
C GLN A 108 8.52 -8.03 8.63
N PHE A 109 7.87 -8.92 7.85
CA PHE A 109 6.46 -9.22 8.02
C PHE A 109 6.14 -9.74 9.43
N THR A 110 6.90 -10.73 9.91
CA THR A 110 6.70 -11.30 11.26
C THR A 110 6.87 -10.24 12.35
N GLU A 111 7.90 -9.41 12.25
CA GLU A 111 8.16 -8.31 13.20
C GLU A 111 7.02 -7.28 13.17
N MET A 112 6.57 -6.88 11.98
CA MET A 112 5.48 -5.93 11.82
C MET A 112 4.14 -6.43 12.36
N VAL A 113 3.80 -7.70 12.14
CA VAL A 113 2.60 -8.31 12.73
C VAL A 113 2.66 -8.19 14.25
N TRP A 114 3.82 -8.47 14.84
CA TRP A 114 4.01 -8.29 16.28
C TRP A 114 3.84 -6.82 16.69
N PHE A 115 4.51 -5.86 16.03
CA PHE A 115 4.37 -4.44 16.36
C PHE A 115 2.94 -3.91 16.23
N PHE A 116 2.19 -4.33 15.20
CA PHE A 116 0.77 -4.00 15.06
C PHE A 116 -0.08 -4.62 16.17
N SER A 117 0.21 -5.86 16.59
CA SER A 117 -0.49 -6.53 17.69
C SER A 117 -0.31 -5.78 19.02
N GLN A 118 0.87 -5.22 19.22
CA GLN A 118 1.24 -4.43 20.40
C GLN A 118 0.86 -2.95 20.28
N LYS A 119 0.27 -2.51 19.15
CA LYS A 119 -0.08 -1.10 18.86
C LYS A 119 1.13 -0.15 18.91
N LEU A 120 2.30 -0.67 18.58
CA LEU A 120 3.57 0.09 18.60
C LEU A 120 3.89 0.73 17.26
N LEU A 121 3.24 0.28 16.17
CA LEU A 121 3.46 0.80 14.82
C LEU A 121 2.33 1.74 14.43
N ASN A 122 2.60 3.05 14.49
CA ASN A 122 1.58 4.09 14.26
C ASN A 122 1.89 4.95 13.03
N ASN A 123 3.16 5.30 12.84
CA ASN A 123 3.58 6.23 11.80
C ASN A 123 4.53 5.54 10.83
N PHE A 124 4.46 5.96 9.58
CA PHE A 124 5.36 5.54 8.51
C PHE A 124 5.69 6.70 7.59
N TYR A 125 6.72 6.52 6.79
CA TYR A 125 7.17 7.46 5.78
C TYR A 125 7.58 6.71 4.53
N PHE A 126 7.45 7.35 3.38
CA PHE A 126 7.80 6.75 2.10
C PHE A 126 8.18 7.81 1.06
N ASN A 127 9.08 7.47 0.16
CA ASN A 127 9.51 8.34 -0.93
C ASN A 127 8.89 7.90 -2.26
N VAL A 128 8.11 8.79 -2.86
CA VAL A 128 7.44 8.57 -4.14
C VAL A 128 8.29 9.14 -5.28
N GLY A 129 8.58 8.31 -6.28
CA GLY A 129 9.26 8.68 -7.51
C GLY A 129 8.33 9.20 -8.60
N HIS A 130 8.91 9.54 -9.75
CA HIS A 130 8.13 9.89 -10.94
C HIS A 130 7.41 8.66 -11.46
N GLY A 131 6.09 8.78 -11.63
CA GLY A 131 5.21 7.72 -12.11
C GLY A 131 4.58 8.03 -13.47
N ALA A 132 3.95 7.01 -14.05
CA ALA A 132 3.16 7.08 -15.28
C ALA A 132 1.89 6.23 -15.13
N GLU A 133 0.83 6.55 -15.88
CA GLU A 133 -0.35 5.68 -16.01
C GLU A 133 -0.97 5.21 -14.67
N ASN A 134 -1.16 6.13 -13.72
CA ASN A 134 -1.68 5.84 -12.38
C ASN A 134 -0.76 4.93 -11.52
N HIS A 135 0.52 4.84 -11.85
CA HIS A 135 1.50 4.05 -11.12
C HIS A 135 2.69 4.92 -10.72
N TRP A 136 2.94 5.07 -9.43
CA TRP A 136 4.10 5.80 -8.91
C TRP A 136 4.99 4.88 -8.08
N PRO A 137 6.27 4.74 -8.44
CA PRO A 137 7.18 3.85 -7.73
C PRO A 137 7.51 4.40 -6.35
N VAL A 138 7.53 3.53 -5.35
CA VAL A 138 8.03 3.84 -4.00
C VAL A 138 9.50 3.45 -3.96
N LYS A 139 10.38 4.44 -3.81
CA LYS A 139 11.83 4.25 -3.79
C LYS A 139 12.33 3.72 -2.45
N SER A 140 11.67 4.13 -1.37
CA SER A 140 11.96 3.70 -0.01
C SER A 140 10.74 3.90 0.87
N TRP A 141 10.66 3.14 1.96
CA TRP A 141 9.68 3.34 3.02
C TRP A 141 10.29 2.92 4.36
N GLY A 142 9.71 3.41 5.44
CA GLY A 142 10.07 3.01 6.79
C GLY A 142 8.93 3.31 7.76
N ALA A 143 8.98 2.69 8.92
CA ALA A 143 8.02 2.90 9.99
C ALA A 143 8.75 2.96 11.33
N SER A 144 8.21 3.75 12.26
CA SER A 144 8.81 3.95 13.57
C SER A 144 7.92 3.33 14.64
N PHE A 145 8.56 2.70 15.62
CA PHE A 145 7.92 2.12 16.79
C PHE A 145 8.64 2.58 18.07
N GLN A 146 7.95 2.53 19.20
CA GLN A 146 8.50 2.82 20.52
C GLN A 146 8.34 1.56 21.40
N LEU A 147 9.33 1.27 22.26
CA LEU A 147 9.37 0.10 23.16
C LEU A 147 9.45 0.56 24.62
#